data_AF-A0A0L6VSU2-F1
#
_entry.id   AF-A0A0L6VSU2-F1
#
_cell.length_a   1.000
_cell.length_b   1.000
_cell.length_c   1.000
_cell.angle_alpha   90.00
_cell.angle_beta   90.00
_cell.angle_gamma   90.00
#
_symmetry.space_group_name_H-M   'P 1'
#
loop_
_entity.id
_entity.type
_entity.pdbx_description
1 polymer ?
#
loop_
_entity_poly.entity_id
_entity_poly.type
_entity_poly.pdbx_seq_one_letter_code
_entity_poly.pdbx_strand_id
1 'polypeptide(L)'
;GFLDKTTLNLLIIQLNKLFPLPHGAQWISANGWSLKNSIESKDFLPVNSAIEKHVTYSVDDLTYCTFDNNQSNSMIALKSSCEIQYGVISKIFTHRRALPDRSNPLDTWLVIHPLVSFDASSKWNPFLKLEQFQLRLTLRTIDRKNKHLIHISE
;
A
#
# COMPACT_ATOMS: atom_id res chain seq x y z
N GLY A 1 -6.83 -14.12 -4.97
CA GLY A 1 -7.69 -12.97 -4.65
C GLY A 1 -7.49 -11.87 -5.67
N PHE A 2 -8.30 -10.80 -5.64
CA PHE A 2 -8.18 -9.69 -6.60
C PHE A 2 -8.09 -8.33 -5.91
N LEU A 3 -7.33 -7.41 -6.51
CA LEU A 3 -7.28 -6.00 -6.13
C LEU A 3 -8.50 -5.23 -6.64
N ASP A 4 -8.98 -4.29 -5.83
CA ASP A 4 -9.90 -3.25 -6.29
C ASP A 4 -9.18 -2.29 -7.24
N LYS A 5 -9.96 -1.57 -8.06
CA LYS A 5 -9.43 -0.64 -9.07
C LYS A 5 -8.46 0.39 -8.49
N THR A 6 -8.79 0.95 -7.32
CA THR A 6 -7.94 1.96 -6.68
C THR A 6 -6.61 1.37 -6.24
N THR A 7 -6.61 0.19 -5.60
CA THR A 7 -5.34 -0.46 -5.21
C THR A 7 -4.53 -0.95 -6.42
N LEU A 8 -5.17 -1.41 -7.49
CA LEU A 8 -4.48 -1.77 -8.74
C LEU A 8 -3.77 -0.55 -9.35
N ASN A 9 -4.43 0.61 -9.38
CA ASN A 9 -3.82 1.84 -9.88
C ASN A 9 -2.61 2.27 -9.02
N LEU A 10 -2.72 2.17 -7.68
CA LEU A 10 -1.58 2.43 -6.79
C LEU A 10 -0.42 1.46 -7.04
N LEU A 11 -0.72 0.18 -7.28
CA LEU A 11 0.30 -0.81 -7.63
C LEU A 11 1.01 -0.42 -8.93
N ILE A 12 0.29 -0.07 -9.97
CA ILE A 12 0.88 0.35 -11.25
C ILE A 12 1.78 1.59 -11.06
N ILE A 13 1.35 2.58 -10.27
CA ILE A 13 2.17 3.76 -9.96
C ILE A 13 3.47 3.33 -9.25
N GLN A 14 3.39 2.49 -8.23
CA GLN A 14 4.57 2.02 -7.52
C GLN A 14 5.49 1.16 -8.38
N LEU A 15 4.94 0.31 -9.25
CA LEU A 15 5.71 -0.49 -10.18
C LEU A 15 6.53 0.36 -11.14
N ASN A 16 5.94 1.42 -11.70
CA ASN A 16 6.65 2.35 -12.56
C ASN A 16 7.74 3.13 -11.81
N LYS A 17 7.57 3.36 -10.50
CA LYS A 17 8.55 4.06 -9.66
C LYS A 17 9.71 3.15 -9.25
N LEU A 18 9.42 1.96 -8.73
CA LEU A 18 10.39 1.07 -8.09
C LEU A 18 11.02 0.07 -9.07
N PHE A 19 10.29 -0.29 -10.13
CA PHE A 19 10.73 -1.26 -11.13
C PHE A 19 10.58 -0.69 -12.54
N PRO A 20 11.25 0.43 -12.86
CA PRO A 20 11.15 1.04 -14.18
C PRO A 20 11.61 0.06 -15.26
N LEU A 21 10.87 0.01 -16.36
CA LEU A 21 11.19 -0.87 -17.48
C LEU A 21 12.23 -0.22 -18.40
N PRO A 22 13.02 -1.02 -19.14
CA PRO A 22 13.96 -0.50 -20.11
C PRO A 22 13.30 0.36 -21.19
N HIS A 23 14.08 1.27 -21.78
CA HIS A 23 13.67 2.08 -22.94
C HIS A 23 12.43 2.97 -22.72
N GLY A 24 12.06 3.25 -21.47
CA GLY A 24 10.91 4.10 -21.14
C GLY A 24 9.56 3.40 -21.25
N ALA A 25 9.54 2.07 -21.40
CA ALA A 25 8.31 1.30 -21.34
C ALA A 25 7.63 1.46 -19.97
N GLN A 26 6.32 1.24 -19.92
CA GLN A 26 5.53 1.45 -18.70
C GLN A 26 4.66 0.25 -18.32
N TRP A 27 4.53 0.04 -17.02
CA TRP A 27 3.50 -0.84 -16.47
C TRP A 27 2.14 -0.18 -16.64
N ILE A 28 1.17 -0.91 -17.18
CA ILE A 28 -0.23 -0.46 -17.30
C ILE A 28 -1.19 -1.59 -16.92
N SER A 29 -2.45 -1.26 -16.66
CA SER A 29 -3.45 -2.30 -16.40
C SER A 29 -3.60 -3.24 -17.61
N ALA A 30 -3.81 -4.53 -17.36
CA ALA A 30 -4.02 -5.53 -18.42
C ALA A 30 -5.18 -5.15 -19.37
N ASN A 31 -6.26 -4.56 -18.83
CA ASN A 31 -7.38 -4.05 -19.62
C ASN A 31 -6.97 -2.87 -20.51
N GLY A 32 -6.14 -1.96 -19.99
CA GLY A 32 -5.59 -0.85 -20.77
C GLY A 32 -4.66 -1.35 -21.88
N TRP A 33 -3.85 -2.37 -21.59
CA TRP A 33 -2.97 -3.01 -22.56
C TRP A 33 -3.75 -3.70 -23.69
N SER A 34 -4.85 -4.39 -23.38
CA SER A 34 -5.68 -5.06 -24.40
C SER A 34 -6.35 -4.10 -25.39
N LEU A 35 -6.43 -2.81 -25.05
CA LEU A 35 -6.97 -1.77 -25.94
C LEU A 35 -5.89 -1.17 -26.87
N LYS A 36 -4.62 -1.54 -26.70
CA LYS A 36 -3.50 -1.07 -27.51
C LYS A 36 -3.37 -1.89 -28.79
N ASN A 37 -3.00 -1.23 -29.88
CA ASN A 37 -2.61 -1.91 -31.11
C ASN A 37 -1.24 -2.62 -30.94
N SER A 38 -0.91 -3.52 -31.86
CA SER A 38 0.33 -4.33 -31.79
C SER A 38 1.62 -3.52 -31.80
N ILE A 39 1.60 -2.29 -32.31
CA ILE A 39 2.77 -1.40 -32.36
C ILE A 39 2.95 -0.74 -30.99
N GLU A 40 1.91 -0.10 -30.46
CA GLU A 40 1.92 0.56 -29.15
C GLU A 40 2.11 -0.42 -27.99
N SER A 41 1.59 -1.64 -28.10
CA SER A 41 1.65 -2.65 -27.03
C SER A 41 3.08 -3.04 -26.64
N LYS A 42 4.08 -2.78 -27.51
CA LYS A 42 5.49 -3.08 -27.26
C LYS A 42 6.11 -2.17 -26.21
N ASP A 43 5.54 -1.00 -26.00
CA ASP A 43 6.02 0.00 -25.03
C ASP A 43 5.39 -0.20 -23.64
N PHE A 44 4.61 -1.27 -23.46
CA PHE A 44 3.85 -1.48 -22.24
C PHE A 44 3.87 -2.92 -21.77
N LEU A 45 3.91 -3.10 -20.45
CA LEU A 45 3.72 -4.42 -19.83
C LEU A 45 2.42 -4.46 -19.00
N PRO A 46 1.60 -5.51 -19.17
CA PRO A 46 0.31 -5.60 -18.51
C PRO A 46 0.45 -6.01 -17.03
N VAL A 47 -0.32 -5.36 -16.17
CA VAL A 47 -0.48 -5.66 -14.75
C VAL A 47 -1.94 -6.07 -14.52
N ASN A 48 -2.13 -7.30 -14.06
CA ASN A 48 -3.46 -7.79 -13.67
C ASN A 48 -3.71 -7.56 -12.17
N SER A 49 -4.96 -7.74 -11.74
CA SER A 49 -5.37 -7.58 -10.34
C SER A 49 -5.18 -8.83 -9.48
N ALA A 50 -4.68 -9.94 -10.04
CA ALA A 50 -4.56 -11.20 -9.34
C ALA A 50 -3.44 -11.13 -8.30
N ILE A 51 -3.77 -11.52 -7.08
CA ILE A 51 -2.87 -11.49 -5.93
C ILE A 51 -3.06 -12.71 -5.04
N GLU A 52 -2.03 -13.06 -4.30
CA GLU A 52 -2.12 -13.95 -3.15
C GLU A 52 -2.15 -13.10 -1.89
N LYS A 53 -3.17 -13.29 -1.06
CA LYS A 53 -3.39 -12.47 0.14
C LYS A 53 -2.77 -13.15 1.34
N HIS A 54 -2.15 -12.36 2.21
CA HIS A 54 -1.54 -12.82 3.44
C HIS A 54 -2.19 -12.12 4.63
N VAL A 55 -2.38 -12.88 5.71
CA VAL A 55 -2.84 -12.35 7.00
C VAL A 55 -1.65 -11.89 7.83
N THR A 56 -0.56 -12.65 7.77
CA THR A 56 0.72 -12.34 8.40
C THR A 56 1.84 -12.51 7.37
N TYR A 57 2.93 -11.76 7.55
CA TYR A 57 4.12 -11.88 6.71
C TYR A 57 5.35 -11.58 7.54
N SER A 58 6.38 -12.43 7.44
CA SER A 58 7.61 -12.27 8.21
C SER A 58 8.82 -12.00 7.33
N VAL A 59 9.66 -11.06 7.74
CA VAL A 59 10.94 -10.71 7.11
C VAL A 59 11.94 -10.34 8.20
N ASP A 60 13.15 -10.89 8.15
CA ASP A 60 14.25 -10.57 9.08
C ASP A 60 13.81 -10.49 10.56
N ASP A 61 13.13 -11.54 11.02
CA ASP A 61 12.54 -11.70 12.37
C ASP A 61 11.38 -10.75 12.75
N LEU A 62 10.97 -9.85 11.86
CA LEU A 62 9.78 -9.02 12.03
C LEU A 62 8.55 -9.67 11.39
N THR A 63 7.48 -9.83 12.17
CA THR A 63 6.18 -10.28 11.65
C THR A 63 5.19 -9.12 11.56
N TYR A 64 4.74 -8.83 10.35
CA TYR A 64 3.64 -7.92 10.06
C TYR A 64 2.31 -8.66 10.07
N CYS A 65 1.26 -8.03 10.58
CA CYS A 65 -0.11 -8.55 10.57
C CYS A 65 -1.08 -7.54 9.95
N THR A 66 -2.16 -8.03 9.34
CA THR A 66 -3.29 -7.16 8.98
C THR A 66 -4.06 -6.71 10.23
N PHE A 67 -4.62 -5.50 10.17
CA PHE A 67 -5.37 -4.88 11.27
C PHE A 67 -6.57 -5.70 11.71
N ASP A 68 -7.29 -6.31 10.77
CA ASP A 68 -8.45 -7.15 11.07
C ASP A 68 -8.07 -8.42 11.85
N ASN A 69 -6.82 -8.89 11.74
CA ASN A 69 -6.34 -10.08 12.42
C ASN A 69 -5.67 -9.75 13.77
N ASN A 70 -4.81 -8.75 13.80
CA ASN A 70 -4.15 -8.30 15.03
C ASN A 70 -3.96 -6.78 14.99
N GLN A 71 -4.85 -6.06 15.66
CA GLN A 71 -4.84 -4.59 15.68
C GLN A 71 -3.53 -4.04 16.26
N SER A 72 -3.00 -4.64 17.34
CA SER A 72 -1.78 -4.18 17.99
C SER A 72 -0.54 -4.35 17.11
N ASN A 73 -0.40 -5.49 16.43
CA ASN A 73 0.76 -5.82 15.59
C ASN A 73 0.60 -5.42 14.11
N SER A 74 -0.31 -4.48 13.83
CA SER A 74 -0.56 -3.95 12.48
C SER A 74 -0.28 -2.45 12.36
N MET A 75 -0.04 -1.79 13.49
CA MET A 75 0.37 -0.40 13.53
C MET A 75 1.85 -0.30 13.19
N ILE A 76 2.18 0.62 12.28
CA ILE A 76 3.55 0.85 11.84
C ILE A 76 3.88 2.33 11.93
N ALA A 77 5.14 2.61 12.25
CA ALA A 77 5.76 3.90 12.02
C ALA A 77 6.54 3.83 10.70
N LEU A 78 6.29 4.77 9.82
CA LEU A 78 6.98 4.86 8.53
C LEU A 78 8.18 5.81 8.68
N LYS A 79 9.24 5.58 7.89
CA LYS A 79 10.44 6.43 7.89
C LYS A 79 10.07 7.88 7.60
N SER A 80 10.84 8.83 8.11
CA SER A 80 10.56 10.27 8.02
C SER A 80 10.49 10.83 6.59
N SER A 81 10.98 10.09 5.59
CA SER A 81 10.87 10.42 4.17
C SER A 81 9.51 10.07 3.57
N CYS A 82 8.65 9.34 4.28
CA CYS A 82 7.28 9.06 3.85
C CYS A 82 6.37 10.24 4.23
N GLU A 83 5.40 10.56 3.36
CA GLU A 83 4.38 11.59 3.65
C GLU A 83 3.55 11.28 4.90
N ILE A 84 3.52 10.01 5.30
CA ILE A 84 2.83 9.52 6.48
C ILE A 84 3.86 9.13 7.53
N GLN A 85 3.63 9.52 8.79
CA GLN A 85 4.45 9.11 9.92
C GLN A 85 3.99 7.78 10.54
N TYR A 86 2.68 7.54 10.58
CA TYR A 86 2.09 6.34 11.20
C TYR A 86 0.91 5.82 10.39
N GLY A 87 0.73 4.50 10.36
CA GLY A 87 -0.39 3.88 9.66
C GLY A 87 -0.73 2.50 10.19
N VAL A 88 -1.82 1.93 9.66
CA VAL A 88 -2.24 0.54 9.91
C VAL A 88 -2.18 -0.27 8.63
N ILE A 89 -1.64 -1.48 8.72
CA ILE A 89 -1.61 -2.43 7.60
C ILE A 89 -3.01 -3.04 7.45
N SER A 90 -3.73 -2.70 6.38
CA SER A 90 -5.04 -3.29 6.11
C SER A 90 -4.98 -4.52 5.21
N LYS A 91 -3.97 -4.61 4.33
CA LYS A 91 -3.76 -5.78 3.48
C LYS A 91 -2.28 -6.05 3.31
N ILE A 92 -1.94 -7.33 3.28
CA ILE A 92 -0.63 -7.83 2.85
C ILE A 92 -0.91 -8.76 1.67
N PHE A 93 -0.13 -8.62 0.60
CA PHE A 93 -0.29 -9.50 -0.57
C PHE A 93 0.99 -9.64 -1.36
N THR A 94 1.11 -10.75 -2.08
CA THR A 94 2.13 -10.95 -3.10
C THR A 94 1.53 -10.77 -4.50
N HIS A 95 2.31 -10.17 -5.40
CA HIS A 95 1.94 -9.95 -6.80
C HIS A 95 3.09 -10.37 -7.71
N ARG A 96 2.76 -10.97 -8.86
CA ARG A 96 3.74 -11.39 -9.86
C ARG A 96 3.80 -10.42 -11.02
N ARG A 97 5.02 -9.99 -11.36
CA ARG A 97 5.30 -9.20 -12.55
C ARG A 97 5.72 -10.13 -13.68
N ALA A 98 5.00 -10.15 -14.79
CA ALA A 98 5.44 -10.89 -15.97
C ALA A 98 6.40 -10.02 -16.78
N LEU A 99 7.63 -10.48 -16.98
CA LEU A 99 8.66 -9.76 -17.75
C LEU A 99 8.87 -10.41 -19.15
N PRO A 100 9.47 -9.68 -20.12
CA PRO A 100 9.62 -10.17 -21.49
C PRO A 100 10.56 -11.37 -21.60
N ASP A 101 11.50 -11.49 -20.66
CA ASP A 101 12.43 -12.62 -20.51
C ASP A 101 11.76 -13.88 -19.91
N ARG A 102 10.43 -13.84 -19.71
CA ARG A 102 9.62 -14.89 -19.07
C ARG A 102 9.90 -15.08 -17.60
N SER A 103 10.72 -14.22 -16.98
CA SER A 103 10.83 -14.19 -15.53
C SER A 103 9.52 -13.68 -14.93
N ASN A 104 9.22 -14.16 -13.72
CA ASN A 104 8.03 -13.77 -12.98
C ASN A 104 8.38 -13.41 -11.53
N PRO A 105 9.09 -12.29 -11.28
CA PRO A 105 9.40 -11.85 -9.93
C PRO A 105 8.15 -11.76 -9.06
N LEU A 106 8.27 -12.22 -7.82
CA LEU A 106 7.22 -12.18 -6.82
C LEU A 106 7.56 -11.08 -5.81
N ASP A 107 6.69 -10.09 -5.71
CA ASP A 107 6.88 -8.93 -4.84
C ASP A 107 5.80 -8.90 -3.76
N THR A 108 6.19 -8.58 -2.52
CA THR A 108 5.28 -8.41 -1.38
C THR A 108 4.97 -6.94 -1.15
N TRP A 109 3.69 -6.63 -0.97
CA TRP A 109 3.15 -5.29 -0.84
C TRP A 109 2.26 -5.15 0.38
N LEU A 110 2.28 -3.96 0.97
CA LEU A 110 1.45 -3.55 2.09
C LEU A 110 0.50 -2.44 1.67
N VAL A 111 -0.79 -2.61 1.95
CA VAL A 111 -1.77 -1.51 1.88
C VAL A 111 -1.89 -0.90 3.27
N ILE A 112 -1.62 0.40 3.36
CA ILE A 112 -1.56 1.13 4.62
C ILE A 112 -2.59 2.25 4.62
N HIS A 113 -3.40 2.30 5.67
CA HIS A 113 -4.23 3.47 5.96
C HIS A 113 -3.49 4.40 6.94
N PRO A 114 -3.36 5.70 6.63
CA PRO A 114 -2.66 6.61 7.51
C PRO A 114 -3.42 6.82 8.82
N LEU A 115 -2.66 7.05 9.89
CA LEU A 115 -3.16 7.56 11.16
C LEU A 115 -3.03 9.09 11.16
N VAL A 116 -4.15 9.76 10.90
CA VAL A 116 -4.24 11.22 10.87
C VAL A 116 -4.53 11.77 12.26
N SER A 117 -4.08 12.98 12.54
CA SER A 117 -4.40 13.66 13.79
C SER A 117 -5.91 13.76 13.96
N PHE A 118 -6.40 13.45 15.15
CA PHE A 118 -7.80 13.66 15.49
C PHE A 118 -8.10 15.17 15.45
N ASP A 119 -9.15 15.55 14.74
CA ASP A 119 -9.60 16.95 14.73
C ASP A 119 -10.26 17.29 16.07
N ALA A 120 -9.46 17.87 16.97
CA ALA A 120 -9.91 18.31 18.29
C ALA A 120 -10.95 19.44 18.23
N SER A 121 -11.10 20.12 17.08
CA SER A 121 -12.11 21.17 16.88
C SER A 121 -13.52 20.62 16.62
N SER A 122 -13.65 19.30 16.41
CA SER A 122 -14.93 18.63 16.37
C SER A 122 -15.67 18.79 17.71
N LYS A 123 -16.90 19.32 17.66
CA LYS A 123 -17.79 19.54 18.83
C LYS A 123 -18.05 18.28 19.66
N TRP A 124 -17.66 17.10 19.18
CA TRP A 124 -17.79 15.80 19.83
C TRP A 124 -16.41 15.15 20.05
N ASN A 125 -15.47 15.84 20.69
CA ASN A 125 -14.23 15.21 21.15
C ASN A 125 -14.44 14.61 22.55
N PRO A 126 -14.65 13.27 22.70
CA PRO A 126 -14.90 12.64 24.00
C PRO A 126 -13.65 12.67 24.90
N PHE A 127 -12.49 13.05 24.36
CA PHE A 127 -11.20 13.04 25.04
C PHE A 127 -10.73 14.43 25.48
N LEU A 128 -11.53 15.49 25.31
CA LEU A 128 -11.21 16.84 25.83
C LEU A 128 -10.83 16.82 27.32
N LYS A 129 -11.47 15.94 28.10
CA LYS A 129 -11.18 15.77 29.53
C LYS A 129 -9.80 15.17 29.81
N LEU A 130 -9.15 14.56 28.83
CA LEU A 130 -7.80 14.01 29.00
C LEU A 130 -6.71 15.09 28.91
N GLU A 131 -7.00 16.26 28.31
CA GLU A 131 -6.07 17.39 28.23
C GLU A 131 -5.69 17.96 29.61
N GLN A 132 -6.54 17.75 30.63
CA GLN A 132 -6.26 18.16 32.00
C GLN A 132 -5.07 17.40 32.61
N PHE A 133 -4.83 16.17 32.12
CA PHE A 133 -3.64 15.43 32.45
C PHE A 133 -2.60 15.86 31.40
N GLN A 134 -1.46 16.43 31.82
CA GLN A 134 -0.38 16.87 30.93
C GLN A 134 0.32 15.68 30.24
N LEU A 135 -0.46 14.83 29.59
CA LEU A 135 -0.04 13.64 28.88
C LEU A 135 0.49 14.11 27.52
N ARG A 136 1.71 13.72 27.17
CA ARG A 136 2.26 13.85 25.82
C ARG A 136 1.65 12.79 24.90
N LEU A 137 0.33 12.81 24.75
CA LEU A 137 -0.42 11.89 23.89
C LEU A 137 -1.08 12.69 22.76
N THR A 138 -0.86 12.24 21.53
CA THR A 138 -1.57 12.78 20.36
C THR A 138 -2.55 11.72 19.87
N LEU A 139 -3.85 12.04 19.94
CA LEU A 139 -4.89 11.17 19.43
C LEU A 139 -4.87 11.16 17.91
N ARG A 140 -4.96 9.95 17.35
CA ARG A 140 -5.00 9.74 15.91
C ARG A 140 -6.15 8.82 15.55
N THR A 141 -6.68 9.00 14.36
CA THR A 141 -7.72 8.14 13.78
C THR A 141 -7.25 7.56 12.47
N ILE A 142 -7.79 6.39 12.14
CA ILE A 142 -7.53 5.75 10.86
C ILE A 142 -8.27 6.52 9.77
N ASP A 143 -7.52 7.07 8.83
CA ASP A 143 -8.08 7.59 7.60
C ASP A 143 -8.47 6.43 6.68
N ARG A 144 -9.76 6.10 6.68
CA ARG A 144 -10.31 5.01 5.84
C ARG A 144 -10.49 5.40 4.38
N LYS A 145 -10.36 6.69 4.04
CA LYS A 145 -10.55 7.19 2.67
C LYS A 145 -9.23 7.08 1.89
N ASN A 146 -8.14 7.53 2.52
CA ASN A 146 -6.82 7.48 1.92
C ASN A 146 -6.14 6.14 2.21
N LYS A 147 -5.42 5.62 1.21
CA LYS A 147 -4.60 4.42 1.36
C LYS A 147 -3.34 4.57 0.53
N HIS A 148 -2.26 4.00 1.05
CA HIS A 148 -0.96 3.99 0.42
C HIS A 148 -0.55 2.55 0.16
N LEU A 149 0.21 2.35 -0.90
CA LEU A 149 0.80 1.07 -1.22
C LEU A 149 2.32 1.20 -1.08
N ILE A 150 2.92 0.31 -0.30
CA ILE A 150 4.35 0.30 -0.01
C ILE A 150 4.90 -1.09 -0.32
N HIS A 151 6.07 -1.15 -0.95
CA HIS A 151 6.78 -2.41 -1.16
C HIS A 151 7.51 -2.81 0.13
N ILE A 152 7.56 -4.11 0.44
CA ILE A 152 8.13 -4.60 1.70
C ILE A 152 9.61 -4.23 1.92
N SER A 153 10.36 -3.91 0.86
CA SER A 153 11.78 -3.56 0.95
C SER A 153 12.07 -2.06 1.04
N GLU A 154 11.06 -1.19 1.05
CA GLU A 154 11.23 0.27 1.28
C GLU A 154 11.41 0.58 2.78
#